data_AF-A0A933RGU1-F1
#
_entry.id   AF-A0A933RGU1-F1
#
_cell.length_a   1.000
_cell.length_b   1.000
_cell.length_c   1.000
_cell.angle_alpha   90.00
_cell.angle_beta   90.00
_cell.angle_gamma   90.00
#
_symmetry.space_group_name_H-M   'P 1'
#
loop_
_entity.id
_entity.type
_entity.pdbx_description
1 polymer ?
#
loop_
_entity_poly.entity_id
_entity_poly.type
_entity_poly.pdbx_seq_one_letter_code
_entity_poly.pdbx_strand_id
1 'polypeptide(L)' 'MIGRPAPAAPPAPPAVEEADPDGHLQAERRMREAGGPEDTALYRCSCGYAFEADVSTSVACPHCGTGQAW' A
#
# COMPACT_ATOMS: atom_id res chain seq x y z
N MET A 1 3.80 -49.52 -35.06
CA MET A 1 4.28 -48.68 -33.95
C MET A 1 4.00 -47.23 -34.32
N ILE A 2 3.02 -46.57 -33.69
CA ILE A 2 2.69 -45.17 -33.96
C ILE A 2 3.22 -44.35 -32.77
N GLY A 3 4.14 -43.43 -33.03
CA GLY A 3 4.82 -42.63 -32.01
C GLY A 3 3.87 -41.65 -31.33
N ARG A 4 4.07 -41.43 -30.02
CA ARG A 4 3.36 -40.41 -29.23
C ARG A 4 3.60 -39.02 -29.83
N PRO A 5 2.57 -38.17 -30.01
CA PRO A 5 2.78 -36.78 -30.38
C PRO A 5 3.50 -36.03 -29.23
N ALA A 6 4.40 -35.12 -29.62
CA ALA A 6 5.14 -34.26 -28.69
C ALA A 6 4.18 -33.30 -27.97
N PRO A 7 4.45 -32.94 -26.69
CA PRO A 7 3.63 -31.96 -25.99
C PRO A 7 3.79 -30.58 -26.66
N ALA A 8 2.67 -29.87 -26.77
CA ALA A 8 2.67 -28.47 -27.22
C ALA A 8 3.52 -27.62 -26.28
N ALA A 9 4.36 -26.77 -26.86
CA ALA A 9 5.16 -25.80 -26.11
C ALA A 9 4.25 -24.86 -25.28
N PRO A 10 4.69 -24.44 -24.08
CA PRO A 10 3.95 -23.45 -23.31
C PRO A 10 3.85 -22.13 -24.09
N PRO A 11 2.78 -21.34 -23.89
CA PRO A 11 2.69 -20.02 -24.50
C PRO A 11 3.89 -19.18 -24.05
N ALA A 12 4.47 -18.44 -25.01
CA ALA A 12 5.54 -17.50 -24.71
C ALA A 12 5.07 -16.52 -23.60
N PRO A 13 5.97 -16.07 -22.70
CA PRO A 13 5.63 -14.99 -21.78
C PRO A 13 5.14 -13.78 -22.57
N PRO A 14 4.20 -12.97 -22.04
CA PRO A 14 3.77 -11.77 -22.72
C PRO A 14 5.01 -10.94 -23.03
N ALA A 15 5.15 -10.55 -24.31
CA ALA A 15 6.16 -9.62 -24.73
C ALA A 15 6.12 -8.44 -23.77
N VAL A 16 7.25 -8.17 -23.13
CA VAL A 16 7.39 -7.00 -22.26
C VAL A 16 7.09 -5.80 -23.14
N GLU A 17 5.88 -5.25 -22.99
CA GLU A 17 5.50 -4.01 -23.63
C GLU A 17 6.53 -2.98 -23.17
N GLU A 18 7.31 -2.49 -24.12
CA GLU A 18 8.43 -1.60 -23.88
C GLU A 18 7.93 -0.46 -22.99
N ALA A 19 8.42 -0.42 -21.74
CA ALA A 19 7.94 0.51 -20.75
C ALA A 19 8.18 1.93 -21.26
N ASP A 20 7.10 2.62 -21.66
CA ASP A 20 7.13 4.00 -22.11
C ASP A 20 7.80 4.84 -21.00
N PRO A 21 9.04 5.30 -21.21
CA PRO A 21 9.81 5.95 -20.15
C PRO A 21 9.10 7.24 -19.70
N ASP A 22 8.42 7.92 -20.62
CA ASP A 22 7.61 9.10 -20.36
C ASP A 22 6.37 8.79 -19.50
N GLY A 23 5.67 7.68 -19.75
CA GLY A 23 4.54 7.21 -18.97
C GLY A 23 4.95 6.84 -17.54
N HIS A 24 6.12 6.23 -17.37
CA HIS A 24 6.68 5.94 -16.06
C HIS A 24 6.99 7.23 -15.29
N LEU A 25 7.68 8.19 -15.90
CA LEU A 25 8.01 9.47 -15.26
C LEU A 25 6.76 10.29 -14.86
N GLN A 26 5.70 10.23 -15.67
CA GLN A 26 4.41 10.87 -15.33
C GLN A 26 3.67 10.17 -14.19
N ALA A 27 3.77 8.84 -14.08
CA ALA A 27 3.24 8.11 -12.95
C ALA A 27 3.98 8.46 -11.65
N GLU A 28 5.32 8.46 -11.68
CA GLU A 28 6.18 8.85 -10.56
C GLU A 28 5.89 10.29 -10.08
N ARG A 29 5.72 11.23 -11.02
CA ARG A 29 5.36 12.61 -10.70
C ARG A 29 4.01 12.67 -9.96
N ARG A 30 2.99 11.99 -10.47
CA ARG A 30 1.66 11.96 -9.84
C ARG A 30 1.70 11.34 -8.44
N MET A 31 2.47 10.27 -8.24
CA MET A 31 2.65 9.66 -6.93
C MET A 31 3.33 10.61 -5.94
N ARG A 32 4.31 11.39 -6.41
CA ARG A 32 4.99 12.40 -5.58
C ARG A 32 4.08 13.58 -5.24
N GLU A 33 3.27 14.02 -6.19
CA GLU A 33 2.30 15.12 -6.02
C GLU A 33 1.12 14.72 -5.13
N ALA A 34 0.72 13.44 -5.14
CA ALA A 34 -0.38 12.93 -4.33
C ALA A 34 -0.13 13.08 -2.82
N GLY A 35 1.13 13.26 -2.40
CA GLY A 35 1.51 13.11 -1.00
C GLY A 35 1.43 11.64 -0.60
N GLY A 36 2.38 11.16 0.19
CA GLY A 36 2.38 9.77 0.65
C GLY A 36 1.09 9.41 1.42
N PRO A 37 0.91 8.13 1.79
CA PRO A 37 -0.20 7.75 2.66
C PRO A 37 -0.19 8.60 3.94
N GLU A 38 -1.34 9.21 4.26
CA GLU A 38 -1.52 9.96 5.51
C GLU A 38 -1.56 8.96 6.67
N ASP A 39 -0.58 9.04 7.57
CA ASP A 39 -0.39 8.09 8.66
C ASP A 39 -1.16 8.52 9.93
N THR A 40 -2.48 8.67 9.78
CA THR A 40 -3.41 9.02 10.87
C THR A 40 -4.31 7.84 11.23
N ALA A 41 -4.60 7.69 12.53
CA ALA A 41 -5.47 6.64 13.05
C ALA A 41 -6.52 7.19 14.02
N LEU A 42 -7.69 6.54 14.01
CA LEU A 42 -8.75 6.77 14.99
C LEU A 42 -8.46 5.96 16.26
N TYR A 43 -8.10 6.66 17.33
CA TYR A 43 -7.91 6.06 18.65
C TYR A 43 -9.20 6.11 19.45
N ARG A 44 -9.46 5.05 20.21
CA ARG A 44 -10.53 5.04 21.21
C ARG A 44 -9.94 4.83 22.59
N CYS A 45 -10.12 5.82 23.45
CA CYS A 45 -9.64 5.75 24.83
C CYS A 45 -10.65 4.99 25.70
N SER A 46 -10.15 4.36 26.77
CA SER A 46 -10.99 3.72 27.80
C SER A 46 -11.95 4.68 28.50
N CYS A 47 -11.70 6.00 28.46
CA CYS A 47 -12.63 7.02 28.95
C CYS A 47 -13.87 7.20 28.04
N GLY A 48 -13.92 6.52 26.89
CA GLY A 48 -15.00 6.58 25.92
C GLY A 48 -14.81 7.58 24.78
N TYR A 49 -13.81 8.47 24.88
CA TYR A 49 -13.49 9.45 23.85
C TYR A 49 -12.78 8.82 22.65
N ALA A 50 -13.18 9.22 21.44
CA ALA A 50 -12.52 8.83 20.20
C ALA A 50 -11.91 10.06 19.53
N PHE A 51 -10.69 9.93 19.02
CA PHE A 51 -9.95 11.04 18.41
C PHE A 51 -8.99 10.55 17.33
N GLU A 52 -8.77 11.38 16.33
CA GLU A 52 -7.79 11.14 15.27
C GLU A 52 -6.45 11.78 15.65
N ALA A 53 -5.37 11.04 15.47
CA ALA A 53 -4.00 11.52 15.68
C ALA A 53 -3.04 10.72 14.78
N ASP A 54 -1.83 11.25 14.60
CA ASP A 54 -0.74 10.52 13.93
C ASP A 54 -0.52 9.14 14.57
N VAL A 55 -0.19 8.15 13.75
CA VAL A 55 0.22 6.85 14.25
C VAL A 55 1.54 7.03 14.99
N SER A 56 1.50 6.75 16.29
CA SER A 56 2.67 6.83 17.15
C SER A 56 2.67 5.66 18.11
N THR A 57 3.86 5.28 18.59
CA THR A 57 4.03 4.26 19.63
C THR A 57 3.55 4.75 21.00
N SER A 58 3.27 6.05 21.15
CA SER A 58 2.74 6.65 22.37
C SER A 58 1.78 7.78 22.02
N VAL A 59 0.50 7.62 22.36
CA VAL A 59 -0.52 8.65 22.16
C VAL A 59 -1.22 8.97 23.47
N ALA A 60 -1.45 10.25 23.77
CA ALA A 60 -2.19 10.67 24.95
C ALA A 60 -3.61 11.09 24.57
N CYS A 61 -4.62 10.63 25.32
CA CYS A 61 -5.99 11.08 25.10
C CYS A 61 -6.11 12.58 25.44
N PRO A 62 -6.60 13.44 24.52
CA PRO A 62 -6.74 14.87 24.78
C PRO A 62 -7.83 15.19 25.82
N HIS A 63 -8.72 14.23 26.13
CA HIS A 63 -9.80 14.42 27.10
C HIS A 63 -9.37 14.11 28.54
N CYS A 64 -8.70 12.98 28.78
CA CYS A 64 -8.32 12.54 30.14
C CYS A 64 -6.81 12.46 30.40
N GLY A 65 -5.98 12.66 29.37
CA GLY A 65 -4.52 12.58 29.47
C GLY A 65 -3.95 11.16 29.57
N THR A 66 -4.79 10.12 29.54
CA THR A 66 -4.32 8.73 29.61
C THR A 66 -3.49 8.37 28.37
N GLY A 67 -2.28 7.87 28.59
CA GLY A 67 -1.42 7.35 27.54
C GLY A 67 -1.90 5.98 27.04
N GLN A 68 -1.94 5.79 25.72
CA GLN A 68 -2.12 4.50 25.07
C GLN A 68 -0.83 4.16 24.31
N ALA A 69 -0.31 2.97 24.58
CA ALA A 69 0.86 2.40 23.92
C ALA A 69 0.49 0.98 23.45
N TRP A 70 0.99 0.59 22.28
CA TRP A 70 0.76 -0.69 21.64
C TRP A 70 2.09 -1.41 21.38
#